data_AF-A0A0Q5L4E0-F1
#
_entry.id   AF-A0A0Q5L4E0-F1
#
_cell.length_a   1.000
_cell.length_b   1.000
_cell.length_c   1.000
_cell.angle_alpha   90.00
_cell.angle_beta   90.00
_cell.angle_gamma   90.00
#
_symmetry.space_group_name_H-M   'P 1'
#
loop_
_entity.id
_entity.type
_entity.pdbx_description
1 polymer ?
#
loop_
_entity_poly.entity_id
_entity_poly.type
_entity_poly.pdbx_seq_one_letter_code
_entity_poly.pdbx_strand_id
1 'polypeptide(L)'
;MSDPTSITISADDWQAFLASLYDRGDRLDLRVPGETYARKETVDEYVLSAHAEALLSAEVEGDLWGTLEDIDETATDEDEAWEKIRAFYLDRGCVLVQITGGEEPEEWIFAGELARRLGLLGA
;
A
#
# COMPACT_ATOMS: atom_id res chain seq x y z
N MET A 1 9.03 -19.48 10.54
CA MET A 1 8.83 -19.48 9.08
C MET A 1 7.84 -18.37 8.84
N SER A 2 8.32 -17.19 8.43
CA SER A 2 7.43 -16.05 8.18
C SER A 2 6.69 -16.32 6.87
N ASP A 3 5.37 -16.39 6.94
CA ASP A 3 4.51 -16.47 5.76
C ASP A 3 4.77 -15.28 4.82
N PRO A 4 4.60 -15.47 3.49
CA PRO A 4 4.96 -14.46 2.50
C PRO A 4 4.26 -13.14 2.82
N THR A 5 5.03 -12.09 3.07
CA THR A 5 4.55 -10.74 3.37
C THR A 5 4.27 -9.97 2.08
N SER A 6 3.85 -10.70 1.04
CA SER A 6 3.42 -10.15 -0.22
C SER A 6 2.09 -10.78 -0.64
N ILE A 7 1.18 -9.95 -1.14
CA ILE A 7 -0.09 -10.36 -1.70
C ILE A 7 -0.22 -9.83 -3.12
N THR A 8 -0.91 -10.59 -3.95
CA THR A 8 -1.20 -10.18 -5.32
C THR A 8 -2.70 -10.02 -5.48
N ILE A 9 -3.13 -8.87 -5.99
CA ILE A 9 -4.54 -8.53 -6.21
C ILE A 9 -4.72 -8.06 -7.66
N SER A 10 -5.89 -8.30 -8.24
CA SER A 10 -6.21 -7.76 -9.57
C SER A 10 -6.55 -6.27 -9.48
N ALA A 11 -6.42 -5.52 -10.57
CA ALA A 11 -6.85 -4.13 -10.62
C ALA A 11 -8.35 -3.97 -10.24
N ASP A 12 -9.21 -4.89 -10.67
CA ASP A 12 -10.64 -4.87 -10.33
C ASP A 12 -10.87 -5.09 -8.82
N ASP A 13 -10.17 -6.07 -8.23
CA ASP A 13 -10.26 -6.34 -6.80
C ASP A 13 -9.63 -5.21 -5.97
N TRP A 14 -8.61 -4.52 -6.49
CA TRP A 14 -8.01 -3.34 -5.88
C TRP A 14 -9.01 -2.19 -5.81
N GLN A 15 -9.74 -1.92 -6.90
CA GLN A 15 -10.80 -0.91 -6.89
C GLN A 15 -11.94 -1.28 -5.94
N ALA A 16 -12.32 -2.56 -5.88
CA ALA A 16 -13.30 -3.04 -4.92
C ALA A 16 -12.81 -2.88 -3.46
N PHE A 17 -11.51 -3.10 -3.23
CA PHE A 17 -10.87 -2.86 -1.94
C PHE A 17 -10.93 -1.38 -1.56
N LEU A 18 -10.51 -0.45 -2.42
CA LEU A 18 -10.60 0.99 -2.17
C LEU A 18 -12.03 1.44 -1.84
N ALA A 19 -13.02 0.94 -2.60
CA ALA A 19 -14.43 1.24 -2.37
C ALA A 19 -14.95 0.72 -1.01
N SER A 20 -14.30 -0.31 -0.44
CA SER A 20 -14.63 -0.85 0.88
C SER A 20 -14.08 -0.01 2.04
N LEU A 21 -13.20 0.96 1.77
CA LEU A 21 -12.51 1.76 2.79
C LEU A 21 -13.20 3.10 3.06
N TYR A 22 -12.96 3.63 4.25
CA TYR A 22 -13.19 5.04 4.56
C TYR A 22 -12.00 5.64 5.31
N ASP A 23 -11.81 6.95 5.16
CA ASP A 23 -10.78 7.72 5.86
C ASP A 23 -11.37 8.86 6.69
N ARG A 24 -10.83 9.06 7.90
CA ARG A 24 -11.13 10.19 8.80
C ARG A 24 -9.86 10.88 9.29
N GLY A 25 -8.97 11.26 8.38
CA GLY A 25 -7.71 11.92 8.69
C GLY A 25 -6.65 10.92 9.12
N ASP A 26 -6.65 10.52 10.40
CA ASP A 26 -5.66 9.59 10.95
C ASP A 26 -6.15 8.12 10.97
N ARG A 27 -7.41 7.88 10.58
CA ARG A 27 -8.03 6.57 10.64
C ARG A 27 -8.54 6.13 9.27
N LEU A 28 -7.78 5.22 8.67
CA LEU A 28 -8.19 4.37 7.55
C LEU A 28 -8.74 3.02 8.07
N ASP A 29 -9.97 2.68 7.69
CA ASP A 29 -10.65 1.47 8.16
C ASP A 29 -11.71 0.96 7.14
N LEU A 30 -12.24 -0.24 7.38
CA LEU A 30 -13.28 -0.85 6.55
C LEU A 30 -14.65 -0.26 6.84
N ARG A 31 -15.43 -0.01 5.78
CA ARG A 31 -16.84 0.36 5.90
C ARG A 31 -17.65 -0.77 6.51
N VAL A 32 -18.55 -0.40 7.41
CA VAL A 32 -19.48 -1.30 8.08
C VAL A 32 -20.84 -1.25 7.39
N PRO A 33 -21.44 -2.40 7.03
CA PRO A 33 -22.78 -2.44 6.45
C PRO A 33 -23.82 -1.77 7.35
N GLY A 34 -24.61 -0.85 6.78
CA GLY A 34 -25.66 -0.12 7.50
C GLY A 34 -25.21 1.20 8.14
N GLU A 35 -23.92 1.51 8.14
CA GLU A 35 -23.42 2.83 8.53
C GLU A 35 -23.48 3.85 7.39
N THR A 36 -23.47 5.14 7.74
CA THR A 36 -23.43 6.26 6.78
C THR A 36 -22.06 6.92 6.81
N TYR A 37 -21.52 7.18 5.62
CA TYR A 37 -20.23 7.83 5.42
C TYR A 37 -20.43 9.05 4.52
N ALA A 38 -19.81 10.17 4.88
CA ALA A 38 -19.78 11.35 4.06
C ALA A 38 -18.89 11.13 2.83
N ARG A 39 -19.18 11.86 1.75
CA ARG A 39 -18.39 11.80 0.51
C ARG A 39 -16.91 12.13 0.71
N LYS A 40 -16.58 12.97 1.69
CA LYS A 40 -15.20 13.32 2.03
C LYS A 40 -14.41 12.18 2.70
N GLU A 41 -15.10 11.11 3.10
CA GLU A 41 -14.50 9.92 3.70
C GLU A 41 -14.26 8.83 2.65
N THR A 42 -14.48 9.11 1.37
CA THR A 42 -14.14 8.19 0.27
C THR A 42 -12.62 8.09 0.14
N VAL A 43 -12.14 6.88 -0.09
CA VAL A 43 -10.72 6.59 -0.28
C VAL A 43 -10.49 6.30 -1.75
N ASP A 44 -9.59 7.06 -2.35
CA ASP A 44 -8.94 6.77 -3.63
C ASP A 44 -7.45 6.48 -3.37
N GLU A 45 -6.68 6.24 -4.42
CA GLU A 45 -5.25 5.94 -4.36
C GLU A 45 -4.46 7.06 -3.68
N TYR A 46 -4.83 8.32 -3.94
CA TYR A 46 -4.18 9.48 -3.32
C TYR A 46 -4.45 9.57 -1.82
N VAL A 47 -5.67 9.28 -1.37
CA VAL A 47 -5.98 9.22 0.07
C VAL A 47 -5.27 8.02 0.71
N LEU A 48 -5.19 6.88 0.02
CA LEU A 48 -4.53 5.69 0.54
C LEU A 48 -3.03 5.87 0.68
N SER A 49 -2.38 6.64 -0.20
CA SER A 49 -0.91 6.84 -0.17
C SER A 49 -0.41 7.51 1.11
N ALA A 50 -1.24 8.32 1.77
CA ALA A 50 -0.93 8.87 3.08
C ALA A 50 -0.76 7.81 4.18
N HIS A 51 -1.19 6.56 3.94
CA HIS A 51 -1.11 5.43 4.86
C HIS A 51 -0.11 4.36 4.41
N ALA A 52 0.53 4.54 3.25
CA ALA A 52 1.57 3.63 2.75
C ALA A 52 2.92 3.99 3.36
N GLU A 53 3.74 2.97 3.64
CA GLU A 53 5.14 3.15 4.08
C GLU A 53 6.04 3.49 2.88
N ALA A 54 5.73 2.90 1.73
CA ALA A 54 6.34 3.22 0.44
C ALA A 54 5.43 2.70 -0.68
N LEU A 55 5.56 3.25 -1.89
CA LEU A 55 4.81 2.81 -3.05
C LEU A 55 5.60 3.03 -4.34
N LEU A 56 5.30 2.20 -5.33
CA LEU A 56 5.65 2.38 -6.73
C LEU A 56 4.35 2.31 -7.51
N SER A 57 3.84 3.46 -7.96
CA SER A 57 2.53 3.58 -8.59
C SER A 57 2.63 4.40 -9.87
N ALA A 58 1.79 4.05 -10.85
CA ALA A 58 1.63 4.85 -12.06
C ALA A 58 0.75 6.09 -11.84
N GLU A 59 -0.18 6.02 -10.89
CA GLU A 59 -1.18 7.05 -10.64
C GLU A 59 -0.75 8.02 -9.52
N VAL A 60 0.05 7.54 -8.56
CA VAL A 60 0.52 8.32 -7.42
C VAL A 60 2.03 8.51 -7.49
N GLU A 61 2.46 9.77 -7.57
CA GLU A 61 3.88 10.14 -7.49
C GLU A 61 4.39 9.92 -6.05
N GLY A 62 5.13 8.83 -5.85
CA GLY A 62 5.86 8.54 -4.61
C GLY A 62 7.25 9.19 -4.59
N ASP A 63 7.83 9.35 -3.39
CA ASP A 63 9.20 9.84 -3.22
C ASP A 63 10.19 8.66 -3.08
N LEU A 64 10.47 7.98 -4.19
CA LEU A 64 11.34 6.80 -4.22
C LEU A 64 12.73 7.10 -3.64
N TRP A 65 13.35 8.18 -4.09
CA TRP A 65 14.71 8.55 -3.71
C TRP A 65 14.78 9.11 -2.28
N GLY A 66 13.79 9.91 -1.86
CA GLY A 66 13.69 10.35 -0.47
C GLY A 66 13.47 9.18 0.49
N THR A 67 12.62 8.21 0.11
CA THR A 67 12.42 6.98 0.89
C THR A 67 13.71 6.17 1.01
N LEU A 68 14.49 6.06 -0.08
CA LEU A 68 15.79 5.37 -0.07
C LEU A 68 16.80 6.07 0.86
N GLU A 69 16.82 7.40 0.84
CA GLU A 69 17.66 8.22 1.74
C GLU A 69 17.23 8.05 3.21
N ASP A 70 15.93 8.05 3.50
CA ASP A 70 15.39 7.89 4.85
C ASP A 70 15.76 6.54 5.50
N ILE A 71 16.00 5.50 4.69
CA ILE A 71 16.46 4.19 5.15
C ILE A 71 17.98 4.03 5.14
N ASP A 72 18.74 5.11 4.95
CA ASP A 72 20.20 5.17 4.89
C ASP A 72 20.81 4.24 3.79
N GLU A 73 20.12 4.08 2.66
CA GLU A 73 20.57 3.25 1.52
C GLU A 73 20.95 4.08 0.28
N THR A 74 21.60 3.43 -0.68
CA THR A 74 21.94 4.02 -1.98
C THR A 74 21.67 3.02 -3.10
N ALA A 75 21.39 3.48 -4.33
CA ALA A 75 21.14 2.62 -5.47
C ALA A 75 21.64 3.28 -6.77
N THR A 76 21.94 2.47 -7.79
CA THR A 76 22.38 2.96 -9.11
C THR A 76 21.23 3.37 -10.02
N ASP A 77 20.05 2.82 -9.79
CA ASP A 77 18.84 3.02 -10.57
C ASP A 77 17.58 2.78 -9.73
N GLU A 78 16.41 3.05 -10.33
CA GLU A 78 15.11 2.96 -9.65
C GLU A 78 14.73 1.52 -9.30
N ASP A 79 15.13 0.55 -10.12
CA ASP A 79 14.86 -0.87 -9.87
C ASP A 79 15.61 -1.35 -8.62
N GLU A 80 16.91 -1.06 -8.51
CA GLU A 80 17.70 -1.37 -7.32
C GLU A 80 17.18 -0.60 -6.09
N ALA A 81 16.80 0.67 -6.24
CA ALA A 81 16.23 1.47 -5.16
C ALA A 81 14.96 0.81 -4.60
N TRP A 82 14.05 0.41 -5.49
CA TRP A 82 12.79 -0.23 -5.09
C TRP A 82 13.01 -1.61 -4.47
N GLU A 83 13.93 -2.42 -4.99
CA GLU A 83 14.32 -3.69 -4.38
C GLU A 83 14.80 -3.53 -2.93
N LYS A 84 15.63 -2.52 -2.66
CA LYS A 84 16.14 -2.23 -1.31
C LYS A 84 15.04 -1.74 -0.36
N ILE A 85 14.18 -0.85 -0.83
CA ILE A 85 13.02 -0.36 -0.06
C ILE A 85 12.11 -1.53 0.31
N ARG A 86 11.77 -2.40 -0.65
CA ARG A 86 10.98 -3.61 -0.37
C ARG A 86 11.64 -4.47 0.69
N ALA A 87 12.91 -4.83 0.51
CA ALA A 87 13.62 -5.66 1.48
C ALA A 87 13.60 -5.05 2.89
N PHE A 88 13.88 -3.74 2.99
CA PHE A 88 13.90 -3.02 4.27
C PHE A 88 12.57 -3.12 5.01
N TYR A 89 11.45 -2.82 4.36
CA TYR A 89 10.14 -2.80 5.01
C TYR A 89 9.58 -4.21 5.26
N LEU A 90 9.81 -5.14 4.35
CA LEU A 90 9.35 -6.53 4.50
C LEU A 90 10.06 -7.23 5.66
N ASP A 91 11.36 -6.99 5.86
CA ASP A 91 12.11 -7.51 7.02
C ASP A 91 11.59 -6.98 8.36
N ARG A 92 10.84 -5.86 8.35
CA ARG A 92 10.20 -5.24 9.51
C ARG A 92 8.73 -5.64 9.68
N GLY A 93 8.25 -6.58 8.86
CA GLY A 93 6.89 -7.10 8.95
C GLY A 93 5.83 -6.26 8.24
N CYS A 94 6.24 -5.34 7.36
CA CYS A 94 5.32 -4.66 6.44
C CYS A 94 4.89 -5.62 5.32
N VAL A 95 3.76 -5.32 4.71
CA VAL A 95 3.13 -6.14 3.66
C VAL A 95 3.22 -5.42 2.33
N LEU A 96 3.75 -6.10 1.32
CA LEU A 96 3.72 -5.68 -0.08
C LEU A 96 2.41 -6.13 -0.73
N VAL A 97 1.70 -5.20 -1.36
CA VAL A 97 0.52 -5.45 -2.18
C VAL A 97 0.89 -5.16 -3.61
N GLN A 98 0.88 -6.18 -4.46
CA GLN A 98 1.16 -6.07 -5.89
C GLN A 98 -0.15 -6.11 -6.66
N ILE A 99 -0.46 -5.05 -7.38
CA ILE A 99 -1.65 -4.95 -8.21
C ILE A 99 -1.27 -5.43 -9.62
N THR A 100 -2.08 -6.31 -10.18
CA THR A 100 -1.86 -6.91 -11.51
C THR A 100 -2.92 -6.50 -12.51
N GLY A 101 -2.57 -6.55 -13.80
CA GLY A 101 -3.46 -6.16 -14.90
C GLY A 101 -3.30 -4.74 -15.40
N GLY A 102 -2.38 -3.96 -14.82
CA GLY A 102 -1.92 -2.67 -15.35
C GLY A 102 -0.77 -2.82 -16.37
N GLU A 103 -0.51 -1.74 -17.11
CA GLU A 103 0.63 -1.65 -18.03
C GLU A 103 1.94 -1.32 -17.31
N GLU A 104 1.85 -0.56 -16.22
CA GLU A 104 2.96 -0.12 -15.38
C GLU A 104 2.94 -0.87 -14.02
N PRO A 105 4.09 -0.95 -13.31
CA PRO A 105 4.14 -1.50 -11.97
C PRO A 105 3.24 -0.74 -10.99
N GLU A 106 2.55 -1.49 -10.14
CA GLU A 106 1.68 -0.94 -9.11
C GLU A 106 1.86 -1.76 -7.82
N GLU A 107 2.68 -1.24 -6.92
CA GLU A 107 3.15 -1.92 -5.71
C GLU A 107 3.06 -1.00 -4.50
N TRP A 108 2.42 -1.47 -3.43
CA TRP A 108 2.18 -0.69 -2.21
C TRP A 108 2.71 -1.43 -1.00
N ILE A 109 3.39 -0.72 -0.09
CA ILE A 109 3.85 -1.28 1.17
C ILE A 109 3.04 -0.67 2.31
N PHE A 110 2.44 -1.52 3.13
CA PHE A 110 1.70 -1.12 4.33
C PHE A 110 2.29 -1.74 5.58
N ALA A 111 2.22 -1.02 6.71
CA ALA A 111 2.48 -1.61 8.01
C ALA A 111 1.63 -2.88 8.21
N GLY A 112 2.22 -3.96 8.76
CA GLY A 112 1.54 -5.24 8.88
C GLY A 112 0.28 -5.22 9.74
N GLU A 113 0.22 -4.34 10.76
CA GLU A 113 -0.99 -4.13 11.56
C GLU A 113 -2.12 -3.48 10.77
N LEU A 114 -1.79 -2.48 9.94
CA LEU A 114 -2.75 -1.84 9.05
C LEU A 114 -3.27 -2.85 8.03
N ALA A 115 -2.37 -3.56 7.34
CA ALA A 115 -2.76 -4.57 6.36
C ALA A 115 -3.69 -5.65 6.96
N ARG A 116 -3.41 -6.09 8.18
CA ARG A 116 -4.30 -7.01 8.92
C ARG A 116 -5.65 -6.39 9.24
N ARG A 117 -5.69 -5.14 9.73
CA ARG A 117 -6.92 -4.42 10.04
C ARG A 117 -7.81 -4.25 8.81
N LEU A 118 -7.20 -3.99 7.65
CA LEU A 118 -7.90 -3.81 6.38
C LEU A 118 -8.27 -5.14 5.70
N GLY A 119 -7.94 -6.28 6.29
CA GLY A 119 -8.28 -7.60 5.75
C GLY A 119 -7.46 -8.05 4.55
N LEU A 120 -6.35 -7.37 4.24
CA LEU A 120 -5.48 -7.65 3.09
C LEU A 120 -4.76 -9.00 3.20
N LEU A 121 -4.51 -9.47 4.41
CA LEU A 121 -3.78 -10.73 4.66
C LEU A 121 -4.65 -11.99 4.64
N GLY A 122 -5.95 -11.87 4.33
CA GLY A 122 -6.92 -12.94 4.59
C GLY A 122 -7.15 -13.14 6.10
N ALA A 123 -8.36 -13.57 6.46
CA ALA A 123 -8.71 -13.94 7.83
C ALA A 123 -8.36 -15.39 8.13
#